data_AF-A0A031HHA7-F1
#
_entry.id   AF-A0A031HHA7-F1
#
_cell.length_a   1.000
_cell.length_b   1.000
_cell.length_c   1.000
_cell.angle_alpha   90.00
_cell.angle_beta   90.00
_cell.angle_gamma   90.00
#
_symmetry.space_group_name_H-M   'P 1'
#
loop_
_entity.id
_entity.type
_entity.pdbx_description
1 polymer ?
#
loop_
_entity_poly.entity_id
_entity_poly.type
_entity_poly.pdbx_seq_one_letter_code
_entity_poly.pdbx_strand_id
1 'polypeptide(L)'
;MPHALRLLATSLAALAALVSSQPAAAGPVSRIKDIVDVQDVRPNQLIGYGLVVGLQGTGDRSQNIPFAVETVQSMLERMGINIRGDAMRTQNIAAVSVTATLPAFARAGSKIDVQVGAMGDASSLQGGLLLVTSLRGLDGEIYAVAQGPLSVSGFRAQGAAASISRGVTTAARIAGGAIVEREVPFTLRSATTLKLALKNPDFTTAFRVAEVINRRYDRAARVLDPGTVELTPPAGSADHVIDLVAGVEELPVEVDLPARVVINEASGTVVMGADVRISPVAIAQGGLTISIAETPIASQPGPFSNGTTEVLPRTQIGVTDGNGRGLGVLHNATSLVSLVAGLNAFGVTPRDLISVLQALRTAGALQAEIEVQ
;
A
#
# COMPACT_ATOMS: atom_id res chain seq x y z
N MET A 1 44.88 -21.55 -49.37
CA MET A 1 44.08 -20.34 -49.05
C MET A 1 42.56 -20.54 -48.86
N PRO A 2 41.87 -21.62 -49.30
CA PRO A 2 40.41 -21.73 -49.10
C PRO A 2 39.96 -22.20 -47.69
N HIS A 3 40.85 -22.83 -46.92
CA HIS A 3 40.52 -23.29 -45.55
C HIS A 3 40.51 -22.17 -44.51
N ALA A 4 41.38 -21.17 -44.65
CA ALA A 4 41.40 -20.00 -43.76
C ALA A 4 40.11 -19.17 -43.88
N LEU A 5 39.56 -19.04 -45.10
CA LEU A 5 38.32 -18.30 -45.34
C LEU A 5 37.09 -19.02 -44.75
N ARG A 6 37.07 -20.37 -44.80
CA ARG A 6 36.00 -21.18 -44.20
C ARG A 6 36.00 -21.10 -42.68
N LEU A 7 37.18 -21.14 -42.05
CA LEU A 7 37.32 -21.00 -40.60
C LEU A 7 36.88 -19.61 -40.12
N LEU A 8 37.22 -18.55 -40.87
CA LEU A 8 36.80 -17.18 -40.55
C LEU A 8 35.29 -16.99 -40.68
N ALA A 9 34.67 -17.59 -41.70
CA ALA A 9 33.22 -17.56 -41.90
C ALA A 9 32.47 -18.32 -40.80
N THR A 10 32.99 -19.46 -40.35
CA THR A 10 32.39 -20.21 -39.23
C THR A 10 32.53 -19.47 -37.90
N SER A 11 33.65 -18.79 -37.64
CA SER A 11 33.80 -17.97 -36.43
C SER A 11 32.90 -16.74 -36.44
N LEU A 12 32.67 -16.12 -37.61
CA LEU A 12 31.78 -14.96 -37.74
C LEU A 12 30.31 -15.36 -37.57
N ALA A 13 29.92 -16.53 -38.09
CA ALA A 13 28.57 -17.08 -37.89
C ALA A 13 28.31 -17.49 -36.43
N ALA A 14 29.30 -18.06 -35.75
CA ALA A 14 29.21 -18.36 -34.32
C ALA A 14 29.11 -17.08 -33.47
N LEU A 15 29.85 -16.02 -33.84
CA LEU A 15 29.77 -14.73 -33.16
C LEU A 15 28.44 -14.02 -33.41
N ALA A 16 27.87 -14.12 -34.60
CA ALA A 16 26.55 -13.58 -34.92
C ALA A 16 25.41 -14.30 -34.18
N ALA A 17 25.55 -15.61 -33.92
CA ALA A 17 24.61 -16.39 -33.13
C ALA A 17 24.68 -16.10 -31.62
N LEU A 18 25.81 -15.60 -31.12
CA LEU A 18 25.93 -15.16 -29.72
C LEU A 18 25.39 -13.74 -29.46
N VAL A 19 25.20 -12.92 -30.49
CA VAL A 19 24.70 -11.53 -30.34
C VAL A 19 23.18 -11.44 -30.43
N SER A 20 22.49 -12.43 -30.99
CA SER A 20 21.02 -12.47 -31.09
C SER A 20 20.30 -13.00 -29.85
N SER A 21 21.01 -13.40 -28.80
CA SER A 21 20.43 -13.78 -27.51
C SER A 21 20.41 -12.59 -26.53
N GLN A 22 19.80 -11.47 -26.92
CA GLN A 22 19.39 -10.50 -25.91
C GLN A 22 18.20 -11.10 -25.16
N PRO A 23 18.28 -11.27 -23.82
CA PRO A 23 17.11 -11.68 -23.06
C PRO A 23 16.03 -10.63 -23.32
N ALA A 24 14.87 -11.07 -23.84
CA ALA A 24 13.67 -10.26 -23.84
C ALA A 24 13.53 -9.72 -22.42
N ALA A 25 13.46 -8.40 -22.28
CA ALA A 25 13.28 -7.76 -21.00
C ALA A 25 11.95 -8.27 -20.41
N ALA A 26 12.03 -9.31 -19.58
CA ALA A 26 10.90 -9.78 -18.81
C ALA A 26 10.46 -8.58 -17.97
N GLY A 27 9.19 -8.19 -18.14
CA GLY A 27 8.59 -7.14 -17.31
C GLY A 27 8.73 -7.46 -15.83
N PRO A 28 8.41 -6.50 -14.94
CA PRO A 28 8.48 -6.73 -13.49
C PRO A 28 7.57 -7.91 -13.10
N VAL A 29 8.17 -9.08 -12.92
CA VAL A 29 7.46 -10.29 -12.51
C VAL A 29 7.16 -10.17 -11.02
N SER A 30 5.88 -10.02 -10.69
CA SER A 30 5.41 -10.05 -9.30
C SER A 30 5.21 -11.50 -8.86
N ARG A 31 5.35 -11.79 -7.57
CA ARG A 31 4.94 -13.10 -7.05
C ARG A 31 3.47 -13.04 -6.65
N ILE A 32 2.79 -14.18 -6.68
CA ILE A 32 1.39 -14.26 -6.24
C ILE A 32 1.22 -13.65 -4.84
N LYS A 33 2.12 -13.93 -3.87
CA LYS A 33 2.03 -13.36 -2.51
C LYS A 33 2.10 -11.84 -2.43
N ASP A 34 2.71 -11.19 -3.43
CA ASP A 34 2.85 -9.74 -3.43
C ASP A 34 1.52 -9.07 -3.86
N ILE A 35 0.66 -9.79 -4.60
CA ILE A 35 -0.53 -9.25 -5.27
C ILE A 35 -1.86 -9.82 -4.75
N VAL A 36 -1.85 -10.92 -3.98
CA VAL A 36 -3.04 -11.49 -3.36
C VAL A 36 -2.90 -11.56 -1.85
N ASP A 37 -4.03 -11.54 -1.16
CA ASP A 37 -4.18 -11.89 0.24
C ASP A 37 -5.03 -13.17 0.35
N VAL A 38 -4.79 -13.99 1.37
CA VAL A 38 -5.64 -15.14 1.64
C VAL A 38 -6.94 -14.66 2.26
N GLN A 39 -8.08 -14.96 1.62
CA GLN A 39 -9.39 -14.56 2.11
C GLN A 39 -9.65 -15.16 3.50
N ASP A 40 -10.35 -14.40 4.34
CA ASP A 40 -10.63 -14.71 5.76
C ASP A 40 -9.41 -14.68 6.70
N VAL A 41 -8.20 -14.47 6.17
CA VAL A 41 -7.01 -14.15 6.96
C VAL A 41 -6.93 -12.64 7.16
N ARG A 42 -7.61 -12.15 8.19
CA ARG A 42 -7.64 -10.71 8.50
C ARG A 42 -7.25 -10.42 9.95
N PRO A 43 -6.64 -9.26 10.23
CA PRO A 43 -6.50 -8.78 11.59
C PRO A 43 -7.88 -8.47 12.18
N ASN A 44 -8.01 -8.61 13.50
CA ASN A 44 -9.22 -8.28 14.24
C ASN A 44 -8.96 -7.11 15.18
N GLN A 45 -9.87 -6.14 15.21
CA GLN A 45 -9.78 -5.01 16.12
C GLN A 45 -10.28 -5.41 17.50
N LEU A 46 -9.50 -5.07 18.53
CA LEU A 46 -9.86 -5.28 19.91
C LEU A 46 -10.06 -3.93 20.61
N ILE A 47 -11.06 -3.87 21.48
CA ILE A 47 -11.37 -2.71 22.31
C ILE A 47 -11.51 -3.10 23.78
N GLY A 48 -11.00 -2.25 24.66
CA GLY A 48 -11.17 -2.35 26.09
C GLY A 48 -11.34 -0.98 26.72
N TYR A 49 -11.88 -0.98 27.93
CA TYR A 49 -12.01 0.19 28.77
C TYR A 49 -11.17 -0.04 30.02
N GLY A 50 -10.23 0.86 30.25
CA GLY A 50 -9.19 0.71 31.25
C GLY A 50 -9.05 1.92 32.14
N LEU A 51 -8.13 1.79 33.09
CA LEU A 51 -7.77 2.84 34.02
C LEU A 51 -6.26 3.05 33.99
N VAL A 52 -5.84 4.30 33.85
CA VAL A 52 -4.45 4.73 33.99
C VAL A 52 -4.26 5.37 35.35
N VAL A 53 -3.18 5.01 36.04
CA VAL A 53 -2.83 5.56 37.36
C VAL A 53 -1.42 6.13 37.36
N GLY A 54 -1.08 6.94 38.37
CA GLY A 54 0.27 7.51 38.52
C GLY A 54 0.49 8.79 37.70
N LEU A 55 -0.59 9.46 37.29
CA LEU A 55 -0.54 10.73 36.57
C LEU A 55 -0.23 11.90 37.52
N GLN A 56 0.67 12.80 37.14
CA GLN A 56 1.11 13.90 38.01
C GLN A 56 0.11 15.07 38.05
N GLY A 57 -1.11 14.84 38.52
CA GLY A 57 -2.18 15.85 38.57
C GLY A 57 -2.83 16.15 37.21
N THR A 58 -2.51 15.36 36.19
CA THR A 58 -3.01 15.54 34.81
C THR A 58 -4.15 14.60 34.43
N GLY A 59 -4.61 13.76 35.35
CA GLY A 59 -5.75 12.86 35.18
C GLY A 59 -7.10 13.56 35.28
N ASP A 60 -8.15 12.76 35.45
CA ASP A 60 -9.53 13.20 35.35
C ASP A 60 -10.03 13.94 36.58
N ARG A 61 -10.98 14.85 36.37
CA ARG A 61 -11.67 15.57 37.45
C ARG A 61 -12.89 14.77 37.88
N SER A 62 -13.09 14.58 39.18
CA SER A 62 -14.16 13.74 39.76
C SER A 62 -15.57 14.10 39.28
N GLN A 63 -15.78 15.38 38.92
CA GLN A 63 -17.08 15.92 38.53
C GLN A 63 -17.53 15.47 37.13
N ASN A 64 -16.60 15.11 36.26
CA ASN A 64 -16.89 14.82 34.86
C ASN A 64 -16.82 13.32 34.52
N ILE A 65 -16.36 12.48 35.46
CA ILE A 65 -16.21 11.03 35.26
C ILE A 65 -16.58 10.26 36.54
N PRO A 66 -17.87 10.16 36.88
CA PRO A 66 -18.32 9.39 38.04
C PRO A 66 -17.90 7.91 37.94
N PHE A 67 -17.88 7.35 36.72
CA PHE A 67 -17.58 5.92 36.51
C PHE A 67 -16.14 5.51 36.88
N ALA A 68 -15.14 6.37 36.68
CA ALA A 68 -13.75 6.05 37.04
C ALA A 68 -13.57 5.97 38.56
N VAL A 69 -14.23 6.87 39.29
CA VAL A 69 -14.20 6.89 40.75
C VAL A 69 -14.90 5.65 41.30
N GLU A 70 -16.11 5.33 40.83
CA GLU A 70 -16.84 4.13 41.23
C GLU A 70 -16.07 2.83 40.94
N THR A 71 -15.37 2.78 39.81
CA THR A 71 -14.58 1.61 39.40
C THR A 71 -13.39 1.39 40.34
N VAL A 72 -12.65 2.45 40.69
CA VAL A 72 -11.55 2.38 41.66
C VAL A 72 -12.08 2.01 43.05
N GLN A 73 -13.19 2.61 43.46
CA GLN A 73 -13.82 2.32 44.74
C GLN A 73 -14.21 0.84 44.83
N SER A 74 -14.87 0.32 43.80
CA SER A 74 -15.26 -1.09 43.71
C SER A 74 -14.05 -2.04 43.71
N MET A 75 -12.92 -1.64 43.09
CA MET A 75 -11.69 -2.43 43.13
C MET A 75 -11.10 -2.48 44.55
N LEU A 76 -11.01 -1.33 45.23
CA LEU A 76 -10.48 -1.23 46.58
C LEU A 76 -11.34 -1.99 47.59
N GLU A 77 -12.67 -1.89 47.48
CA GLU A 77 -13.60 -2.65 48.31
C GLU A 77 -13.46 -4.15 48.10
N ARG A 78 -13.31 -4.62 46.85
CA ARG A 78 -13.02 -6.03 46.54
C ARG A 78 -11.68 -6.52 47.11
N MET A 79 -10.72 -5.61 47.30
CA MET A 79 -9.44 -5.89 47.96
C MET A 79 -9.52 -5.77 49.49
N GLY A 80 -10.70 -5.53 50.05
CA GLY A 80 -10.92 -5.42 51.50
C GLY A 80 -10.50 -4.06 52.09
N ILE A 81 -10.27 -3.05 51.27
CA ILE A 81 -9.88 -1.69 51.69
C ILE A 81 -11.16 -0.86 51.87
N ASN A 82 -11.38 -0.38 53.09
CA ASN A 82 -12.52 0.50 53.40
C ASN A 82 -12.15 1.96 53.09
N ILE A 83 -12.87 2.54 52.13
CA ILE A 83 -12.68 3.88 51.56
C ILE A 83 -13.74 4.89 52.01
N ARG A 84 -14.59 4.53 52.98
CA ARG A 84 -15.64 5.41 53.49
C ARG A 84 -15.04 6.71 54.05
N GLY A 85 -15.28 7.82 53.36
CA GLY A 85 -14.98 9.17 53.83
C GLY A 85 -13.69 9.80 53.32
N ASP A 86 -12.88 9.10 52.51
CA ASP A 86 -11.61 9.64 52.01
C ASP A 86 -11.76 10.18 50.57
N ALA A 87 -11.40 11.44 50.36
CA ALA A 87 -11.53 12.10 49.06
C ALA A 87 -10.40 11.62 48.13
N MET A 88 -10.71 10.70 47.23
CA MET A 88 -9.73 10.22 46.25
C MET A 88 -9.21 11.36 45.38
N ARG A 89 -7.89 11.45 45.22
CA ARG A 89 -7.24 12.38 44.29
C ARG A 89 -7.47 11.93 42.85
N THR A 90 -8.57 12.37 42.25
CA THR A 90 -8.99 11.91 40.90
C THR A 90 -8.02 12.34 39.81
N GLN A 91 -7.30 13.44 39.98
CA GLN A 91 -6.31 13.94 39.00
C GLN A 91 -5.05 13.06 38.89
N ASN A 92 -4.92 11.98 39.66
CA ASN A 92 -3.85 10.98 39.51
C ASN A 92 -4.29 9.75 38.71
N ILE A 93 -5.53 9.75 38.22
CA ILE A 93 -6.19 8.63 37.60
C ILE A 93 -6.88 9.11 36.32
N ALA A 94 -6.86 8.31 35.26
CA ALA A 94 -7.61 8.59 34.05
C ALA A 94 -8.39 7.37 33.53
N ALA A 95 -9.64 7.58 33.13
CA ALA A 95 -10.40 6.64 32.33
C ALA A 95 -9.90 6.67 30.89
N VAL A 96 -9.61 5.49 30.34
CA VAL A 96 -9.05 5.37 29.00
C VAL A 96 -9.76 4.32 28.16
N SER A 97 -9.82 4.59 26.87
CA SER A 97 -10.08 3.58 25.86
C SER A 97 -8.76 2.94 25.47
N VAL A 98 -8.81 1.63 25.25
CA VAL A 98 -7.65 0.83 24.93
C VAL A 98 -7.98 0.07 23.66
N THR A 99 -7.20 0.26 22.60
CA THR A 99 -7.39 -0.40 21.32
C THR A 99 -6.15 -1.17 20.91
N ALA A 100 -6.34 -2.31 20.28
CA ALA A 100 -5.25 -3.11 19.73
C ALA A 100 -5.69 -3.81 18.45
N THR A 101 -4.75 -4.02 17.54
CA THR A 101 -4.97 -4.83 16.35
C THR A 101 -4.42 -6.22 16.64
N LEU A 102 -5.28 -7.24 16.70
CA LEU A 102 -4.88 -8.64 16.80
C LEU A 102 -4.51 -9.15 15.39
N PRO A 103 -3.23 -9.46 15.12
CA PRO A 103 -2.84 -10.02 13.82
C PRO A 103 -3.53 -11.36 13.56
N ALA A 104 -3.73 -11.70 12.29
CA ALA A 104 -4.12 -13.05 11.92
C ALA A 104 -3.09 -14.06 12.43
N PHE A 105 -3.54 -15.23 12.87
CA PHE A 105 -2.70 -16.30 13.43
C PHE A 105 -1.92 -15.95 14.70
N ALA A 106 -2.24 -14.84 15.37
CA ALA A 106 -1.67 -14.55 16.68
C ALA A 106 -1.96 -15.69 17.65
N ARG A 107 -0.90 -16.18 18.31
CA ARG A 107 -0.94 -17.31 19.23
C ARG A 107 -1.14 -16.84 20.66
N ALA A 108 -1.73 -17.70 21.50
CA ALA A 108 -1.80 -17.43 22.92
C ALA A 108 -0.38 -17.23 23.49
N GLY A 109 -0.21 -16.21 24.33
CA GLY A 109 1.07 -15.78 24.87
C GLY A 109 1.86 -14.80 23.98
N SER A 110 1.44 -14.55 22.72
CA SER A 110 2.07 -13.51 21.90
C SER A 110 1.76 -12.12 22.44
N LYS A 111 2.70 -11.19 22.22
CA LYS A 111 2.55 -9.80 22.62
C LYS A 111 2.12 -8.94 21.44
N ILE A 112 1.15 -8.06 21.65
CA ILE A 112 0.67 -7.09 20.67
C ILE A 112 0.75 -5.68 21.22
N ASP A 113 0.90 -4.72 20.31
CA ASP A 113 0.93 -3.31 20.65
C ASP A 113 -0.46 -2.79 20.98
N VAL A 114 -0.51 -1.82 21.88
CA VAL A 114 -1.75 -1.24 22.37
C VAL A 114 -1.69 0.27 22.26
N GLN A 115 -2.79 0.87 21.83
CA GLN A 115 -3.02 2.31 21.83
C GLN A 115 -3.98 2.64 22.96
N VAL A 116 -3.69 3.73 23.66
CA VAL A 116 -4.46 4.18 24.82
C VAL A 116 -4.85 5.64 24.61
N GLY A 117 -6.13 5.94 24.72
CA GLY A 117 -6.66 7.29 24.62
C GLY A 117 -7.42 7.68 25.87
N ALA A 118 -7.19 8.90 26.37
CA ALA A 118 -8.02 9.47 27.44
C ALA A 118 -9.47 9.60 26.97
N MET A 119 -10.43 9.20 27.81
CA MET A 119 -11.86 9.29 27.49
C MET A 119 -12.56 10.50 28.10
N GLY A 120 -12.00 11.10 29.16
CA GLY A 120 -12.53 12.33 29.72
C GLY A 120 -11.55 13.48 29.66
N ASP A 121 -11.29 14.12 30.81
CA ASP A 121 -10.63 15.43 30.86
C ASP A 121 -9.14 15.37 31.18
N ALA A 122 -8.55 14.17 31.23
CA ALA A 122 -7.14 14.01 31.45
C ALA A 122 -6.36 14.85 30.43
N SER A 123 -5.56 15.79 30.93
CA SER A 123 -4.78 16.73 30.13
C SER A 123 -3.47 16.13 29.61
N SER A 124 -3.01 15.02 30.22
CA SER A 124 -1.85 14.24 29.81
C SER A 124 -1.88 12.83 30.41
N LEU A 125 -1.54 11.83 29.62
CA LEU A 125 -1.29 10.45 30.05
C LEU A 125 0.19 10.16 30.35
N GLN A 126 1.05 11.18 30.26
CA GLN A 126 2.50 11.03 30.42
C GLN A 126 2.86 10.52 31.81
N GLY A 127 3.72 9.51 31.87
CA GLY A 127 4.17 8.89 33.13
C GLY A 127 3.15 7.96 33.78
N GLY A 128 1.98 7.79 33.18
CA GLY A 128 0.96 6.88 33.70
C GLY A 128 1.31 5.40 33.52
N LEU A 129 0.59 4.56 34.26
CA LEU A 129 0.58 3.11 34.17
C LEU A 129 -0.84 2.63 33.88
N LEU A 130 -1.03 1.86 32.80
CA LEU A 130 -2.30 1.21 32.48
C LEU A 130 -2.46 -0.01 33.38
N LEU A 131 -3.58 -0.06 34.12
CA LEU A 131 -3.98 -1.24 34.88
C LEU A 131 -4.50 -2.35 33.96
N VAL A 132 -4.48 -3.58 34.45
CA VAL A 132 -4.96 -4.77 33.74
C VAL A 132 -6.32 -4.50 33.09
N THR A 133 -6.34 -4.53 31.76
CA THR A 133 -7.51 -4.19 30.93
C THR A 133 -7.77 -5.31 29.95
N SER A 134 -8.95 -5.92 30.00
CA SER A 134 -9.36 -6.93 29.03
C SER A 134 -9.72 -6.28 27.69
N LEU A 135 -9.18 -6.80 26.59
CA LEU A 135 -9.47 -6.38 25.23
C LEU A 135 -10.40 -7.40 24.56
N ARG A 136 -11.57 -6.92 24.13
CA ARG A 136 -12.64 -7.70 23.54
C ARG A 136 -12.72 -7.49 22.04
N GLY A 137 -13.08 -8.54 21.31
CA GLY A 137 -13.48 -8.43 19.92
C GLY A 137 -14.89 -7.84 19.77
N LEU A 138 -15.31 -7.64 18.52
CA LEU A 138 -16.68 -7.21 18.20
C LEU A 138 -17.76 -8.27 18.55
N ASP A 139 -17.34 -9.51 18.73
CA ASP A 139 -18.14 -10.63 19.24
C ASP A 139 -18.35 -10.58 20.77
N GLY A 140 -17.76 -9.61 21.47
CA GLY A 140 -17.89 -9.41 22.92
C GLY A 140 -16.94 -10.25 23.77
N GLU A 141 -16.17 -11.11 23.13
CA GLU A 141 -15.35 -12.13 23.74
C GLU A 141 -13.91 -11.61 23.97
N ILE A 142 -13.23 -12.04 25.04
CA ILE A 142 -11.90 -11.51 25.42
C ILE A 142 -10.79 -12.24 24.66
N TYR A 143 -9.98 -11.51 23.89
CA TYR A 143 -8.87 -12.08 23.11
C TYR A 143 -7.49 -11.74 23.66
N ALA A 144 -7.34 -10.61 24.35
CA ALA A 144 -6.07 -10.18 24.90
C ALA A 144 -6.25 -9.41 26.20
N VAL A 145 -5.19 -9.31 27.00
CA VAL A 145 -5.15 -8.51 28.23
C VAL A 145 -3.99 -7.53 28.14
N ALA A 146 -4.29 -6.25 28.30
CA ALA A 146 -3.34 -5.14 28.22
C ALA A 146 -2.94 -4.63 29.61
N GLN A 147 -1.66 -4.34 29.80
CA GLN A 147 -1.12 -3.67 30.98
C GLN A 147 0.25 -3.05 30.63
N GLY A 148 0.61 -1.94 31.26
CA GLY A 148 1.98 -1.47 31.22
C GLY A 148 2.15 0.04 31.29
N PRO A 149 3.41 0.51 31.35
CA PRO A 149 3.72 1.94 31.37
C PRO A 149 3.38 2.58 30.03
N LEU A 150 2.83 3.80 30.06
CA LEU A 150 2.43 4.52 28.85
C LEU A 150 3.58 5.33 28.28
N SER A 151 3.76 5.24 26.96
CA SER A 151 4.65 6.11 26.20
C SER A 151 3.85 7.11 25.38
N VAL A 152 4.06 8.40 25.62
CA VAL A 152 3.39 9.51 24.94
C VAL A 152 4.35 10.16 23.94
N SER A 153 3.87 10.51 22.75
CA SER A 153 4.70 11.09 21.68
C SER A 153 4.77 12.63 21.71
N GLY A 154 3.99 13.28 22.57
CA GLY A 154 3.99 14.72 22.77
C GLY A 154 4.54 15.16 24.13
N PHE A 155 4.87 16.44 24.25
CA PHE A 155 5.23 17.09 25.52
C PHE A 155 4.61 18.48 25.61
N ARG A 156 4.28 18.89 26.85
CA ARG A 156 3.80 20.23 27.18
C ARG A 156 4.75 20.82 28.22
N ALA A 157 5.27 22.02 27.93
CA ALA A 157 6.06 22.81 28.85
C ALA A 157 5.38 24.16 29.07
N GLN A 158 5.26 24.58 30.33
CA GLN A 158 4.62 25.84 30.71
C GLN A 158 5.55 26.63 31.62
N GLY A 159 5.83 27.88 31.23
CA GLY A 159 6.48 28.89 32.05
C GLY A 159 5.49 29.99 32.45
N ALA A 160 5.97 30.99 33.22
CA ALA A 160 5.13 32.05 33.75
C ALA A 160 4.43 32.93 32.68
N ALA A 161 4.98 33.02 31.46
CA ALA A 161 4.46 33.85 30.37
C ALA A 161 4.30 33.11 29.02
N ALA A 162 4.64 31.82 28.95
CA ALA A 162 4.60 31.07 27.69
C ALA A 162 4.27 29.59 27.94
N SER A 163 3.51 28.99 27.03
CA SER A 163 3.31 27.54 27.00
C SER A 163 3.65 27.02 25.60
N ILE A 164 4.32 25.87 25.55
CA ILE A 164 4.65 25.15 24.33
C ILE A 164 4.05 23.75 24.49
N SER A 165 3.21 23.36 23.53
CA SER A 165 2.65 22.02 23.44
C SER A 165 2.95 21.49 22.05
N ARG A 166 3.69 20.39 21.95
CA ARG A 166 3.98 19.73 20.66
C ARG A 166 3.54 18.28 20.75
N GLY A 167 2.75 17.83 19.76
CA GLY A 167 2.16 16.49 19.74
C GLY A 167 0.89 16.39 20.59
N VAL A 168 0.40 15.15 20.76
CA VAL A 168 -0.82 14.83 21.52
C VAL A 168 -0.42 14.18 22.84
N THR A 169 -0.79 14.79 23.96
CA THR A 169 -0.45 14.28 25.30
C THR A 169 -1.50 13.33 25.90
N THR A 170 -2.69 13.29 25.29
CA THR A 170 -3.84 12.48 25.73
C THR A 170 -3.94 11.12 25.03
N ALA A 171 -3.01 10.83 24.12
CA ALA A 171 -2.87 9.57 23.43
C ALA A 171 -1.49 8.98 23.73
N ALA A 172 -1.45 7.68 23.95
CA ALA A 172 -0.26 6.94 24.33
C ALA A 172 -0.22 5.57 23.66
N ARG A 173 0.97 4.97 23.63
CA ARG A 173 1.19 3.61 23.16
C ARG A 173 1.90 2.79 24.22
N ILE A 174 1.58 1.51 24.28
CA ILE A 174 2.33 0.51 25.03
C ILE A 174 2.80 -0.54 24.03
N ALA A 175 4.11 -0.56 23.75
CA ALA A 175 4.69 -1.53 22.82
C ALA A 175 4.73 -2.92 23.45
N GLY A 176 4.17 -3.93 22.78
CA GLY A 176 4.00 -5.29 23.31
C GLY A 176 3.23 -5.33 24.63
N GLY A 177 2.35 -4.36 24.87
CA GLY A 177 1.65 -4.15 26.15
C GLY A 177 0.46 -5.07 26.39
N ALA A 178 -0.03 -5.77 25.36
CA ALA A 178 -1.08 -6.77 25.52
C ALA A 178 -0.56 -8.18 25.25
N ILE A 179 -1.02 -9.13 26.04
CA ILE A 179 -0.78 -10.56 25.87
C ILE A 179 -2.06 -11.18 25.31
N VAL A 180 -1.92 -11.94 24.23
CA VAL A 180 -3.03 -12.68 23.62
C VAL A 180 -3.38 -13.87 24.51
N GLU A 181 -4.61 -13.92 25.01
CA GLU A 181 -5.12 -15.00 25.86
C GLU A 181 -5.85 -16.06 25.03
N ARG A 182 -6.47 -15.64 23.92
CA ARG A 182 -7.26 -16.53 23.07
C ARG A 182 -6.95 -16.33 21.61
N GLU A 183 -6.77 -17.44 20.90
CA GLU A 183 -6.60 -17.47 19.46
C GLU A 183 -7.95 -17.31 18.77
N VAL A 184 -7.98 -16.62 17.62
CA VAL A 184 -9.16 -16.66 16.75
C VAL A 184 -9.17 -18.04 16.08
N PRO A 185 -10.20 -18.87 16.27
CA PRO A 185 -10.26 -20.19 15.67
C PRO A 185 -10.26 -20.05 14.14
N PHE A 186 -9.14 -20.40 13.52
CA PHE A 186 -8.99 -20.38 12.08
C PHE A 186 -8.47 -21.74 11.62
N THR A 187 -9.38 -22.57 11.13
CA THR A 187 -9.05 -23.95 10.76
C THR A 187 -8.66 -24.02 9.29
N LEU A 188 -7.50 -23.43 8.93
CA LEU A 188 -6.86 -23.67 7.61
C LEU A 188 -6.73 -25.15 7.30
N ARG A 189 -6.48 -25.94 8.35
CA ARG A 189 -6.25 -27.39 8.25
C ARG A 189 -7.48 -28.20 7.85
N SER A 190 -8.69 -27.66 8.05
CA SER A 190 -9.94 -28.33 7.65
C SER A 190 -10.63 -27.61 6.49
N ALA A 191 -10.00 -26.59 5.92
CA ALA A 191 -10.55 -25.86 4.79
C ALA A 191 -10.45 -26.73 3.53
N THR A 192 -11.59 -27.17 3.01
CA THR A 192 -11.64 -27.93 1.75
C THR A 192 -11.29 -27.07 0.54
N THR A 193 -11.55 -25.77 0.63
CA THR A 193 -11.17 -24.78 -0.37
C THR A 193 -10.65 -23.54 0.32
N LEU A 194 -9.76 -22.82 -0.36
CA LEU A 194 -9.24 -21.53 0.06
C LEU A 194 -9.56 -20.51 -1.04
N LYS A 195 -9.69 -19.24 -0.67
CA LYS A 195 -9.85 -18.18 -1.66
C LYS A 195 -8.70 -17.20 -1.55
N LEU A 196 -8.15 -16.82 -2.68
CA LEU A 196 -7.12 -15.79 -2.83
C LEU A 196 -7.82 -14.54 -3.33
N ALA A 197 -7.73 -13.46 -2.56
CA ALA A 197 -8.27 -12.15 -2.90
C ALA A 197 -7.17 -11.29 -3.51
N LEU A 198 -7.33 -10.86 -4.77
CA LEU A 198 -6.42 -9.93 -5.43
C LEU A 198 -6.52 -8.55 -4.78
N LYS A 199 -5.37 -7.94 -4.48
CA LYS A 199 -5.28 -6.58 -3.93
C LYS A 199 -5.80 -5.52 -4.90
N ASN A 200 -5.61 -5.74 -6.19
CA ASN A 200 -6.15 -4.93 -7.28
C ASN A 200 -7.00 -5.85 -8.17
N PRO A 201 -8.34 -5.80 -8.07
CA PRO A 201 -9.22 -6.64 -8.88
C PRO A 201 -9.06 -6.38 -10.37
N ASP A 202 -8.77 -7.44 -11.14
CA ASP A 202 -8.59 -7.39 -12.59
C ASP A 202 -8.80 -8.78 -13.22
N PHE A 203 -9.56 -8.84 -14.31
CA PHE A 203 -9.90 -10.11 -14.98
C PHE A 203 -8.67 -10.79 -15.58
N THR A 204 -7.80 -10.01 -16.24
CA THR A 204 -6.60 -10.53 -16.92
C THR A 204 -5.65 -11.14 -15.89
N THR A 205 -5.40 -10.42 -14.80
CA THR A 205 -4.53 -10.81 -13.71
C THR A 205 -5.08 -12.02 -12.97
N ALA A 206 -6.37 -12.04 -12.61
CA ALA A 206 -7.00 -13.18 -11.96
C ALA A 206 -6.90 -14.45 -12.83
N PHE A 207 -7.12 -14.33 -14.14
CA PHE A 207 -6.97 -15.44 -15.08
C PHE A 207 -5.53 -15.95 -15.16
N ARG A 208 -4.55 -15.04 -15.29
CA ARG A 208 -3.12 -15.39 -15.30
C ARG A 208 -2.68 -16.06 -14.00
N VAL A 209 -3.17 -15.60 -12.85
CA VAL A 209 -2.92 -16.24 -11.55
C VAL A 209 -3.42 -17.68 -11.56
N ALA A 210 -4.67 -17.92 -11.96
CA ALA A 210 -5.21 -19.27 -12.04
C ALA A 210 -4.43 -20.16 -13.03
N GLU A 211 -4.00 -19.62 -14.18
CA GLU A 211 -3.21 -20.36 -15.18
C GLU A 211 -1.81 -20.73 -14.64
N VAL A 212 -1.13 -19.80 -13.98
CA VAL A 212 0.17 -20.05 -13.32
C VAL A 212 0.03 -21.15 -12.27
N ILE A 213 -0.99 -21.08 -11.41
CA ILE A 213 -1.25 -22.11 -10.40
C ILE A 213 -1.53 -23.46 -11.06
N ASN A 214 -2.44 -23.49 -12.04
CA ASN A 214 -2.84 -24.73 -12.70
C ASN A 214 -1.71 -25.41 -13.49
N ARG A 215 -0.73 -24.64 -13.98
CA ARG A 215 0.49 -25.20 -14.62
C ARG A 215 1.36 -25.98 -13.63
N ARG A 216 1.38 -25.57 -12.36
CA ARG A 216 2.18 -26.23 -11.31
C ARG A 216 1.41 -27.31 -10.54
N TYR A 217 0.10 -27.09 -10.38
CA TYR A 217 -0.82 -27.92 -9.62
C TYR A 217 -2.07 -28.17 -10.46
N ASP A 218 -2.20 -29.37 -11.02
CA ASP A 218 -3.28 -29.68 -11.97
C ASP A 218 -4.67 -29.40 -11.36
N ARG A 219 -5.45 -28.55 -12.04
CA ARG A 219 -6.82 -28.14 -11.67
C ARG A 219 -6.98 -27.59 -10.25
N ALA A 220 -5.92 -27.03 -9.66
CA ALA A 220 -5.96 -26.52 -8.29
C ALA A 220 -6.58 -25.13 -8.17
N ALA A 221 -6.67 -24.33 -9.24
CA ALA A 221 -7.19 -22.97 -9.19
C ALA A 221 -8.33 -22.69 -10.17
N ARG A 222 -9.31 -21.90 -9.72
CA ARG A 222 -10.42 -21.41 -10.54
C ARG A 222 -10.73 -19.94 -10.22
N VAL A 223 -10.83 -19.11 -11.25
CA VAL A 223 -11.29 -17.72 -11.10
C VAL A 223 -12.80 -17.73 -10.81
N LEU A 224 -13.21 -17.05 -9.74
CA LEU A 224 -14.63 -16.85 -9.41
C LEU A 224 -15.13 -15.50 -9.94
N ASP A 225 -14.32 -14.45 -9.78
CA ASP A 225 -14.60 -13.07 -10.12
C ASP A 225 -13.25 -12.31 -10.30
N PRO A 226 -13.21 -11.04 -10.76
CA PRO A 226 -11.93 -10.36 -11.05
C PRO A 226 -11.07 -10.11 -9.79
N GLY A 227 -11.63 -10.23 -8.60
CA GLY A 227 -10.93 -10.10 -7.33
C GLY A 227 -10.63 -11.43 -6.64
N THR A 228 -11.18 -12.56 -7.09
CA THR A 228 -11.14 -13.81 -6.31
C THR A 228 -10.74 -15.01 -7.15
N VAL A 229 -9.70 -15.71 -6.71
CA VAL A 229 -9.28 -17.02 -7.23
C VAL A 229 -9.47 -18.08 -6.15
N GLU A 230 -10.33 -19.05 -6.40
CA GLU A 230 -10.53 -20.21 -5.54
C GLU A 230 -9.41 -21.22 -5.76
N LEU A 231 -8.83 -21.70 -4.67
CA LEU A 231 -7.79 -22.71 -4.60
C LEU A 231 -8.38 -23.97 -3.96
N THR A 232 -8.36 -25.08 -4.69
CA THR A 232 -8.81 -26.40 -4.24
C THR A 232 -7.62 -27.34 -4.21
N PRO A 233 -7.29 -27.94 -3.05
CA PRO A 233 -6.24 -28.95 -2.98
C PRO A 233 -6.57 -30.18 -3.85
N PRO A 234 -5.56 -30.82 -4.47
CA PRO A 234 -5.76 -32.09 -5.17
C PRO A 234 -6.38 -33.15 -4.24
N ALA A 235 -7.21 -34.03 -4.81
CA ALA A 235 -7.88 -35.09 -4.05
C ALA A 235 -6.86 -35.96 -3.29
N GLY A 236 -7.06 -36.15 -1.98
CA GLY A 236 -6.15 -36.88 -1.10
C GLY A 236 -5.10 -36.02 -0.36
N SER A 237 -5.09 -34.70 -0.59
CA SER A 237 -4.09 -33.78 -0.04
C SER A 237 -4.67 -32.68 0.85
N ALA A 238 -5.78 -32.94 1.56
CA ALA A 238 -6.38 -31.98 2.49
C ALA A 238 -5.41 -31.58 3.63
N ASP A 239 -4.51 -32.48 4.03
CA ASP A 239 -3.46 -32.19 5.02
C ASP A 239 -2.35 -31.28 4.50
N HIS A 240 -2.32 -30.98 3.19
CA HIS A 240 -1.27 -30.19 2.51
C HIS A 240 -1.79 -28.83 2.00
N VAL A 241 -2.92 -28.32 2.49
CA VAL A 241 -3.42 -26.96 2.13
C VAL A 241 -2.34 -25.90 2.38
N ILE A 242 -1.62 -26.02 3.50
CA ILE A 242 -0.54 -25.08 3.85
C ILE A 242 0.61 -25.17 2.84
N ASP A 243 1.00 -26.38 2.42
CA ASP A 243 2.08 -26.57 1.44
C ASP A 243 1.67 -26.09 0.05
N LEU A 244 0.41 -26.26 -0.32
CA LEU A 244 -0.14 -25.72 -1.55
C LEU A 244 -0.09 -24.19 -1.54
N VAL A 245 -0.52 -23.54 -0.45
CA VAL A 245 -0.46 -22.09 -0.32
C VAL A 245 0.99 -21.60 -0.37
N ALA A 246 1.89 -22.21 0.39
CA ALA A 246 3.30 -21.84 0.40
C ALA A 246 3.93 -21.97 -1.00
N GLY A 247 3.62 -23.05 -1.72
CA GLY A 247 4.11 -23.27 -3.08
C GLY A 247 3.45 -22.37 -4.12
N VAL A 248 2.21 -21.93 -3.91
CA VAL A 248 1.50 -20.97 -4.77
C VAL A 248 2.04 -19.55 -4.58
N GLU A 249 2.30 -19.15 -3.34
CA GLU A 249 2.81 -17.81 -2.99
C GLU A 249 4.12 -17.44 -3.69
N GLU A 250 4.96 -18.42 -3.98
CA GLU A 250 6.25 -18.24 -4.67
C GLU A 250 6.13 -18.11 -6.18
N LEU A 251 4.98 -18.45 -6.77
CA LEU A 251 4.85 -18.50 -8.23
C LEU A 251 4.94 -17.09 -8.84
N PRO A 252 5.74 -16.91 -9.90
CA PRO A 252 5.81 -15.68 -10.66
C PRO A 252 4.55 -15.48 -11.51
N VAL A 253 4.00 -14.28 -11.50
CA VAL A 253 2.85 -13.89 -12.33
C VAL A 253 3.02 -12.47 -12.88
N GLU A 254 2.67 -12.31 -14.14
CA GLU A 254 2.64 -11.01 -14.80
C GLU A 254 1.30 -10.33 -14.52
N VAL A 255 1.34 -9.22 -13.78
CA VAL A 255 0.17 -8.41 -13.48
C VAL A 255 -0.18 -7.50 -14.64
N ASP A 256 -1.47 -7.29 -14.85
CA ASP A 256 -1.98 -6.24 -15.71
C ASP A 256 -2.25 -5.01 -14.84
N LEU A 257 -1.40 -3.99 -14.95
CA LEU A 257 -1.54 -2.76 -14.19
C LEU A 257 -2.10 -1.68 -15.12
N PRO A 258 -3.18 -0.97 -14.73
CA PRO A 258 -3.66 0.15 -15.52
C PRO A 258 -2.57 1.23 -15.59
N ALA A 259 -2.42 1.84 -16.76
CA ALA A 259 -1.59 3.01 -16.92
C ALA A 259 -2.12 4.15 -16.03
N ARG A 260 -1.31 4.63 -15.08
CA ARG A 260 -1.69 5.66 -14.09
C ARG A 260 -0.70 6.81 -14.08
N VAL A 261 -1.21 8.03 -13.89
CA VAL A 261 -0.45 9.26 -13.71
C VAL A 261 -0.91 9.91 -12.41
N VAL A 262 -0.01 10.01 -11.43
CA VAL A 262 -0.26 10.63 -10.14
C VAL A 262 0.41 12.00 -10.12
N ILE A 263 -0.36 13.04 -9.78
CA ILE A 263 0.12 14.42 -9.77
C ILE A 263 -0.12 14.99 -8.38
N ASN A 264 0.93 15.49 -7.74
CA ASN A 264 0.80 16.21 -6.47
C ASN A 264 0.72 17.71 -6.75
N GLU A 265 -0.44 18.32 -6.50
CA GLU A 265 -0.69 19.73 -6.88
C GLU A 265 0.23 20.69 -6.10
N ALA A 266 0.48 20.40 -4.82
CA ALA A 266 1.25 21.26 -3.93
C ALA A 266 2.75 21.27 -4.25
N SER A 267 3.32 20.12 -4.60
CA SER A 267 4.75 19.97 -4.90
C SER A 267 5.08 20.06 -6.39
N GLY A 268 4.08 19.94 -7.27
CA GLY A 268 4.28 19.84 -8.71
C GLY A 268 4.92 18.52 -9.17
N THR A 269 4.98 17.51 -8.29
CA THR A 269 5.58 16.21 -8.61
C THR A 269 4.62 15.39 -9.47
N VAL A 270 5.11 14.83 -10.58
CA VAL A 270 4.34 13.95 -11.48
C VAL A 270 5.00 12.57 -11.49
N VAL A 271 4.26 11.53 -11.10
CA VAL A 271 4.68 10.12 -11.12
C VAL A 271 3.87 9.39 -12.18
N MET A 272 4.55 8.60 -13.03
CA MET A 272 3.93 7.90 -14.16
C MET A 272 4.18 6.40 -14.05
N GLY A 273 3.15 5.61 -14.34
CA GLY A 273 3.26 4.17 -14.54
C GLY A 273 3.99 3.82 -15.85
N ALA A 274 4.47 2.58 -15.96
CA ALA A 274 5.29 2.11 -17.08
C ALA A 274 4.55 2.11 -18.43
N ASP A 275 3.23 1.92 -18.43
CA ASP A 275 2.44 1.70 -19.65
C ASP A 275 1.68 2.93 -20.17
N VAL A 276 2.05 4.13 -19.72
CA VAL A 276 1.38 5.36 -20.16
C VAL A 276 1.78 5.73 -21.59
N ARG A 277 0.81 5.69 -22.52
CA ARG A 277 0.99 6.02 -23.94
C ARG A 277 0.24 7.28 -24.33
N ILE A 278 0.82 8.02 -25.28
CA ILE A 278 0.20 9.21 -25.87
C ILE A 278 0.03 9.00 -27.38
N SER A 279 -1.19 9.19 -27.85
CA SER A 279 -1.55 9.19 -29.27
C SER A 279 -1.39 10.59 -29.88
N PRO A 280 -1.19 10.69 -31.22
CA PRO A 280 -1.17 11.97 -31.91
C PRO A 280 -2.45 12.78 -31.69
N VAL A 281 -2.30 14.05 -31.31
CA VAL A 281 -3.41 14.97 -31.04
C VAL A 281 -2.92 16.41 -31.07
N ALA A 282 -3.81 17.34 -31.43
CA ALA A 282 -3.59 18.76 -31.27
C ALA A 282 -4.63 19.35 -30.30
N ILE A 283 -4.18 20.03 -29.23
CA ILE A 283 -5.04 20.64 -28.21
C ILE A 283 -4.60 22.07 -27.96
N ALA A 284 -5.55 23.00 -27.91
CA ALA A 284 -5.32 24.37 -27.45
C ALA A 284 -5.94 24.58 -26.07
N GLN A 285 -5.11 24.84 -25.05
CA GLN A 285 -5.51 24.99 -23.65
C GLN A 285 -4.71 26.14 -23.00
N GLY A 286 -5.40 27.13 -22.41
CA GLY A 286 -4.74 28.20 -21.63
C GLY A 286 -3.78 29.09 -22.42
N GLY A 287 -4.00 29.28 -23.73
CA GLY A 287 -3.09 30.03 -24.61
C GLY A 287 -1.99 29.17 -25.26
N LEU A 288 -1.82 27.92 -24.82
CA LEU A 288 -0.87 26.97 -25.41
C LEU A 288 -1.56 26.07 -26.43
N THR A 289 -0.99 25.90 -27.61
CA THR A 289 -1.37 24.89 -28.60
C THR A 289 -0.31 23.80 -28.61
N ILE A 290 -0.68 22.61 -28.18
CA ILE A 290 0.15 21.41 -28.15
C ILE A 290 -0.21 20.59 -29.38
N SER A 291 0.78 20.18 -30.18
CA SER A 291 0.62 19.33 -31.35
C SER A 291 1.55 18.14 -31.25
N ILE A 292 0.99 16.93 -31.28
CA ILE A 292 1.70 15.66 -31.22
C ILE A 292 1.47 14.96 -32.55
N ALA A 293 2.54 14.74 -33.32
CA ALA A 293 2.49 14.09 -34.63
C ALA A 293 3.42 12.88 -34.66
N GLU A 294 2.99 11.80 -35.33
CA GLU A 294 3.80 10.60 -35.53
C GLU A 294 4.18 10.46 -37.01
N THR A 295 5.47 10.23 -37.28
CA THR A 295 6.06 10.14 -38.62
C THR A 295 6.93 8.88 -38.71
N PRO A 296 6.34 7.67 -38.71
CA PRO A 296 7.10 6.43 -38.63
C PRO A 296 8.05 6.29 -39.82
N ILE A 297 9.27 5.81 -39.56
CA ILE A 297 10.29 5.58 -40.59
C ILE A 297 10.55 4.09 -40.69
N ALA A 298 10.46 3.55 -41.91
CA ALA A 298 10.85 2.18 -42.17
C ALA A 298 12.38 2.08 -42.21
N SER A 299 12.95 1.30 -41.29
CA SER A 299 14.33 0.84 -41.38
C SER A 299 14.34 -0.41 -42.25
N GLN A 300 14.59 -0.22 -43.54
CA GLN A 300 14.72 -1.32 -44.49
C GLN A 300 16.20 -1.64 -44.70
N PRO A 301 16.67 -2.82 -44.30
CA PRO A 301 18.04 -3.23 -44.57
C PRO A 301 18.23 -3.52 -46.07
N GLY A 302 19.45 -3.35 -46.58
CA GLY A 302 19.74 -3.34 -48.02
C GLY A 302 19.35 -4.62 -48.76
N PRO A 303 19.16 -4.57 -50.09
CA PRO A 303 18.85 -5.75 -50.88
C PRO A 303 19.95 -6.82 -50.72
N PHE A 304 19.55 -8.09 -50.63
CA PHE A 304 20.38 -9.26 -50.26
C PHE A 304 20.84 -9.34 -48.79
N SER A 305 20.35 -8.47 -47.90
CA SER A 305 20.44 -8.70 -46.46
C SER A 305 19.35 -9.69 -45.99
N ASN A 306 19.65 -10.54 -45.01
CA ASN A 306 18.65 -11.37 -44.31
C ASN A 306 17.86 -10.57 -43.26
N GLY A 307 17.87 -9.23 -43.33
CA GLY A 307 17.19 -8.39 -42.37
C GLY A 307 15.73 -8.18 -42.73
N THR A 308 14.86 -8.11 -41.72
CA THR A 308 13.45 -7.75 -41.88
C THR A 308 13.29 -6.24 -41.81
N THR A 309 12.45 -5.67 -42.66
CA THR A 309 12.05 -4.25 -42.52
C THR A 309 11.37 -4.06 -41.17
N GLU A 310 11.88 -3.13 -40.36
CA GLU A 310 11.28 -2.74 -39.08
C GLU A 310 10.76 -1.31 -39.17
N VAL A 311 9.53 -1.07 -38.72
CA VAL A 311 8.95 0.28 -38.66
C VAL A 311 9.31 0.90 -37.32
N LEU A 312 10.14 1.94 -37.35
CA LEU A 312 10.55 2.68 -36.15
C LEU A 312 9.60 3.88 -35.94
N PRO A 313 8.96 4.01 -34.77
CA PRO A 313 8.11 5.16 -34.46
C PRO A 313 8.96 6.42 -34.30
N ARG A 314 8.48 7.56 -34.82
CA ARG A 314 9.10 8.88 -34.62
C ARG A 314 8.02 9.91 -34.30
N THR A 315 7.92 10.27 -33.03
CA THR A 315 6.99 11.27 -32.52
C THR A 315 7.65 12.65 -32.44
N GLN A 316 6.95 13.67 -32.94
CA GLN A 316 7.29 15.08 -32.82
C GLN A 316 6.25 15.75 -31.93
N ILE A 317 6.72 16.46 -30.89
CA ILE A 317 5.86 17.24 -30.00
C ILE A 317 6.23 18.71 -30.20
N GLY A 318 5.27 19.54 -30.59
CA GLY A 318 5.39 20.99 -30.68
C GLY A 318 4.42 21.66 -29.72
N VAL A 319 4.84 22.75 -29.08
CA VAL A 319 3.97 23.60 -28.28
C VAL A 319 4.03 25.02 -28.88
N THR A 320 2.96 25.80 -28.91
CA THR A 320 3.00 27.21 -29.31
C THR A 320 2.15 28.05 -28.38
N ASP A 321 2.64 29.22 -27.97
CA ASP A 321 1.81 30.19 -27.25
C ASP A 321 0.99 31.01 -28.26
N GLY A 322 -0.14 31.59 -27.85
CA GLY A 322 -1.10 32.34 -28.66
C GLY A 322 -0.52 33.54 -29.42
N ASN A 323 0.76 33.86 -29.22
CA ASN A 323 1.54 34.88 -29.92
C ASN A 323 2.42 34.32 -31.07
N GLY A 324 2.25 33.06 -31.48
CA GLY A 324 2.91 32.50 -32.68
C GLY A 324 4.42 32.28 -32.55
N ARG A 325 4.98 32.37 -31.35
CA ARG A 325 6.37 31.98 -31.06
C ARG A 325 6.42 30.46 -30.91
N GLY A 326 7.11 29.79 -31.81
CA GLY A 326 7.29 28.33 -31.78
C GLY A 326 8.00 27.90 -30.50
N LEU A 327 7.30 27.17 -29.63
CA LEU A 327 7.90 26.54 -28.45
C LEU A 327 8.41 25.16 -28.92
N GLY A 328 9.72 25.12 -29.17
CA GLY A 328 10.57 23.96 -29.46
C GLY A 328 9.92 22.64 -29.91
N VAL A 329 10.32 22.16 -31.10
CA VAL A 329 10.04 20.78 -31.54
C VAL A 329 10.93 19.82 -30.75
N LEU A 330 10.34 19.02 -29.87
CA LEU A 330 11.03 17.91 -29.22
C LEU A 330 11.06 16.71 -30.18
N HIS A 331 12.28 16.26 -30.47
CA HIS A 331 12.53 15.13 -31.37
C HIS A 331 12.73 13.86 -30.52
N ASN A 332 12.05 12.76 -30.89
CA ASN A 332 12.10 11.44 -30.23
C ASN A 332 11.39 11.35 -28.86
N ALA A 333 10.11 11.71 -28.80
CA ALA A 333 9.35 11.66 -27.55
C ALA A 333 8.09 10.80 -27.69
N THR A 334 8.21 9.48 -27.57
CA THR A 334 7.06 8.57 -27.38
C THR A 334 6.52 8.57 -25.95
N SER A 335 7.10 9.37 -25.04
CA SER A 335 6.80 9.30 -23.60
C SER A 335 6.18 10.58 -23.05
N LEU A 336 5.16 10.41 -22.20
CA LEU A 336 4.59 11.46 -21.36
C LEU A 336 5.64 12.18 -20.51
N VAL A 337 6.72 11.48 -20.14
CA VAL A 337 7.87 12.04 -19.41
C VAL A 337 8.46 13.23 -20.16
N SER A 338 8.65 13.11 -21.47
CA SER A 338 9.20 14.18 -22.31
C SER A 338 8.24 15.36 -22.46
N LEU A 339 6.93 15.10 -22.52
CA LEU A 339 5.91 16.15 -22.56
C LEU A 339 5.91 16.94 -21.23
N VAL A 340 5.82 16.24 -20.10
CA VAL A 340 5.85 16.84 -18.76
C VAL A 340 7.15 17.62 -18.53
N ALA A 341 8.30 17.05 -18.92
CA ALA A 341 9.59 17.73 -18.83
C ALA A 341 9.64 18.99 -19.72
N GLY A 342 9.08 18.93 -20.93
CA GLY A 342 8.94 20.09 -21.81
C GLY A 342 8.09 21.19 -21.17
N LEU A 343 6.88 20.85 -20.72
CA LEU A 343 5.97 21.81 -20.08
C LEU A 343 6.60 22.43 -18.82
N ASN A 344 7.27 21.63 -17.98
CA ASN A 344 7.98 22.11 -16.79
C ASN A 344 9.16 23.04 -17.16
N ALA A 345 9.93 22.71 -18.19
CA ALA A 345 11.04 23.55 -18.66
C ALA A 345 10.57 24.92 -19.20
N PHE A 346 9.31 25.02 -19.64
CA PHE A 346 8.69 26.25 -20.10
C PHE A 346 7.87 26.98 -19.02
N GLY A 347 7.95 26.55 -17.75
CA GLY A 347 7.35 27.25 -16.62
C GLY A 347 5.84 27.09 -16.48
N VAL A 348 5.26 26.04 -17.09
CA VAL A 348 3.85 25.69 -16.92
C VAL A 348 3.58 25.34 -15.46
N THR A 349 2.53 25.92 -14.87
CA THR A 349 2.20 25.66 -13.47
C THR A 349 1.65 24.23 -13.29
N PRO A 350 1.77 23.60 -12.11
CA PRO A 350 1.18 22.28 -11.86
C PRO A 350 -0.32 22.21 -12.19
N ARG A 351 -1.07 23.29 -11.96
CA ARG A 351 -2.50 23.40 -12.29
C ARG A 351 -2.76 23.37 -13.79
N ASP A 352 -1.95 24.08 -14.55
CA ASP A 352 -2.05 24.09 -16.00
C ASP A 352 -1.65 22.73 -16.59
N LEU A 353 -0.65 22.07 -15.99
CA LEU A 353 -0.24 20.73 -16.36
C LEU A 353 -1.36 19.70 -16.14
N ILE A 354 -2.04 19.74 -14.99
CA ILE A 354 -3.22 18.92 -14.72
C ILE A 354 -4.29 19.16 -15.79
N SER A 355 -4.56 20.42 -16.13
CA SER A 355 -5.56 20.79 -17.13
C SER A 355 -5.22 20.25 -18.53
N VAL A 356 -3.94 20.32 -18.93
CA VAL A 356 -3.43 19.76 -20.18
C VAL A 356 -3.59 18.24 -20.21
N LEU A 357 -3.19 17.53 -19.14
CA LEU A 357 -3.31 16.07 -19.09
C LEU A 357 -4.78 15.60 -19.08
N GLN A 358 -5.66 16.34 -18.39
CA GLN A 358 -7.09 16.08 -18.44
C GLN A 358 -7.68 16.32 -19.83
N ALA A 359 -7.25 17.38 -20.54
CA ALA A 359 -7.67 17.63 -21.91
C ALA A 359 -7.19 16.51 -22.86
N LEU A 360 -5.95 16.04 -22.71
CA LEU A 360 -5.41 14.90 -23.48
C LEU A 360 -6.18 13.61 -23.20
N ARG A 361 -6.55 13.33 -21.94
CA ARG A 361 -7.39 12.18 -21.58
C ARG A 361 -8.78 12.30 -22.20
N THR A 362 -9.39 13.48 -22.14
CA THR A 362 -10.74 13.73 -22.69
C THR A 362 -10.75 13.61 -24.21
N ALA A 363 -9.66 14.00 -24.89
CA ALA A 363 -9.49 13.82 -26.32
C ALA A 363 -9.18 12.35 -26.73
N GLY A 364 -9.06 11.43 -25.77
CA GLY A 364 -8.67 10.03 -26.02
C GLY A 364 -7.20 9.86 -26.40
N ALA A 365 -6.40 10.92 -26.31
CA ALA A 365 -4.99 10.92 -26.68
C ALA A 365 -4.07 10.44 -25.56
N LEU A 366 -4.51 10.52 -24.30
CA LEU A 366 -3.81 9.93 -23.16
C LEU A 366 -4.58 8.71 -22.66
N GLN A 367 -3.95 7.54 -22.74
CA GLN A 367 -4.50 6.28 -22.24
C GLN A 367 -3.95 6.03 -20.83
N ALA A 368 -4.44 6.77 -19.85
CA ALA A 368 -4.10 6.58 -18.45
C ALA A 368 -5.18 7.15 -17.53
N GLU A 369 -5.29 6.58 -16.33
CA GLU A 369 -6.03 7.21 -15.22
C GLU A 369 -5.17 8.33 -14.62
N ILE A 370 -5.81 9.45 -14.27
CA ILE A 370 -5.15 10.59 -13.65
C ILE A 370 -5.67 10.71 -12.22
N GLU A 371 -4.76 10.68 -11.24
CA GLU A 371 -5.03 10.90 -9.83
C GLU A 371 -4.33 12.18 -9.35
N VAL A 372 -5.06 13.02 -8.62
CA VAL A 372 -4.54 14.30 -8.09
C VAL A 372 -4.50 14.22 -6.57
N GLN A 373 -3.34 14.52 -5.98
CA GLN A 373 -3.06 14.44 -4.54
C GLN A 373 -2.60 15.78 -3.93
#